data_AF-A0AAU9SZM3-F1
#
_entry.id   AF-A0AAU9SZM3-F1
#
_cell.length_a   1.000
_cell.length_b   1.000
_cell.length_c   1.000
_cell.angle_alpha   90.00
_cell.angle_beta   90.00
_cell.angle_gamma   90.00
#
_symmetry.space_group_name_H-M   'P 1'
#
loop_
_entity.id
_entity.type
_entity.pdbx_description
1 polymer ?
#
loop_
_entity_poly.entity_id
_entity_poly.type
_entity_poly.pdbx_seq_one_letter_code
_entity_poly.pdbx_strand_id
1 'polypeptide(L)'
;RTLNRSVSLVLLIMRYENLQKWLTDETARDQFVIRCGSDTQVLWNDTRHSKSESVHKLQNWTGSFVQWSPLGTYLVTLLNPGVAVYGGATTFEPLMHYRHPMVTLVDVSPGENYLVTYHSQKPDNPQDASQVEIKIFDMRSGRVMRGFKGSADEFSAGGDSLSWPVALVQLPSKVEIRQKYLLNVSGCKMYWQSNGDYLAVKVDRYGSKSKKSTHSGFELFRIKEKDIPVEVLELDSKNDKIIDFSWEPNGHRFAVIHGDLPRPDVSFYSMKTVQHGGRVSKLVTLKAKQANVLFWSPTGKHVVLADGLSGFNGKLEFYNVDEFVTMATVDNFMATYIEWDPSGRYVGTAVTSSVHEMENGFSIWSFSGKLLYQTLKEQFSQATVIVVGRKGRRGGQESEEVQRQVREDDDVSMSLSKQGKEKRRMMREEWEMWLNKWKMFDEEDQTQRENHLIGDDEEKEEYSYETMEELINVSEEVVPYEQEQNV
;
A
#
# COMPACT_ATOMS: atom_id res chain seq x y z
N ARG A 1 3.58 35.98 -22.33
CA ARG A 1 3.15 34.55 -22.26
C ARG A 1 3.77 33.77 -21.08
N THR A 2 4.88 34.23 -20.48
CA THR A 2 5.50 33.63 -19.28
C THR A 2 4.92 34.12 -17.94
N LEU A 3 4.37 35.34 -17.87
CA LEU A 3 3.72 35.89 -16.67
C LEU A 3 2.41 35.17 -16.28
N ASN A 4 1.58 34.75 -17.25
CA ASN A 4 0.31 34.05 -16.97
C ASN A 4 0.50 32.68 -16.31
N ARG A 5 1.69 32.06 -16.40
CA ARG A 5 1.95 30.79 -15.71
C ARG A 5 2.29 30.98 -14.24
N SER A 6 2.95 32.08 -13.86
CA SER A 6 3.33 32.32 -12.47
C SER A 6 2.14 32.76 -11.61
N VAL A 7 1.23 33.61 -12.13
CA VAL A 7 0.02 34.01 -11.39
C VAL A 7 -0.94 32.83 -11.21
N SER A 8 -1.06 31.95 -12.22
CA SER A 8 -1.83 30.70 -12.10
C SER A 8 -1.22 29.75 -11.08
N LEU A 9 0.12 29.65 -11.00
CA LEU A 9 0.82 28.82 -10.00
C LEU A 9 0.66 29.36 -8.57
N VAL A 10 0.65 30.68 -8.39
CA VAL A 10 0.51 31.35 -7.08
C VAL A 10 -0.92 31.20 -6.53
N LEU A 11 -1.96 31.31 -7.37
CA LEU A 11 -3.34 30.99 -6.98
C LEU A 11 -3.56 29.48 -6.76
N LEU A 12 -2.82 28.61 -7.44
CA LEU A 12 -2.83 27.16 -7.23
C LEU A 12 -2.19 26.79 -5.87
N ILE A 13 -1.11 27.45 -5.48
CA ILE A 13 -0.39 27.20 -4.21
C ILE A 13 -1.22 27.70 -3.01
N MET A 14 -2.01 28.77 -3.15
CA MET A 14 -2.92 29.23 -2.11
C MET A 14 -4.16 28.32 -1.89
N ARG A 15 -4.39 27.31 -2.75
CA ARG A 15 -5.54 26.40 -2.67
C ARG A 15 -5.25 25.00 -2.16
N TYR A 16 -3.98 24.60 -1.98
CA TYR A 16 -3.71 23.23 -1.56
C TYR A 16 -4.09 23.01 -0.09
N GLU A 17 -5.16 22.24 0.12
CA GLU A 17 -5.50 21.70 1.43
C GLU A 17 -4.28 20.95 1.99
N ASN A 18 -4.02 21.10 3.29
CA ASN A 18 -2.92 20.40 3.94
C ASN A 18 -3.15 18.87 3.81
N LEU A 19 -2.32 18.22 2.98
CA LEU A 19 -2.38 16.79 2.66
C LEU A 19 -2.16 15.88 3.88
N GLN A 20 -1.66 16.44 4.98
CA GLN A 20 -1.40 15.75 6.24
C GLN A 20 -2.39 16.16 7.34
N LYS A 21 -3.39 17.01 7.06
CA LYS A 21 -4.35 17.47 8.06
C LYS A 21 -5.14 16.31 8.69
N TRP A 22 -5.35 15.22 7.97
CA TRP A 22 -5.98 14.01 8.54
C TRP A 22 -5.15 13.38 9.69
N LEU A 23 -3.81 13.58 9.73
CA LEU A 23 -2.97 13.16 10.87
C LEU A 23 -3.26 13.96 12.16
N THR A 24 -3.96 15.09 12.04
CA THR A 24 -4.34 15.95 13.17
C THR A 24 -5.73 15.63 13.74
N ASP A 25 -6.39 14.59 13.22
CA ASP A 25 -7.68 14.12 13.76
C ASP A 25 -7.56 13.82 15.26
N GLU A 26 -8.29 14.58 16.08
CA GLU A 26 -8.24 14.46 17.55
C GLU A 26 -8.68 13.07 18.03
N THR A 27 -9.42 12.35 17.19
CA THR A 27 -9.93 11.02 17.47
C THR A 27 -9.05 9.88 16.99
N ALA A 28 -7.96 10.18 16.27
CA ALA A 28 -7.02 9.21 15.67
C ALA A 28 -7.76 8.07 14.93
N ARG A 29 -8.75 8.43 14.12
CA ARG A 29 -9.51 7.52 13.26
C ARG A 29 -8.69 7.15 12.02
N ASP A 30 -8.99 5.99 11.45
CA ASP A 30 -8.37 5.50 10.22
C ASP A 30 -9.29 5.81 9.02
N GLN A 31 -8.73 6.14 7.86
CA GLN A 31 -9.49 6.28 6.61
C GLN A 31 -9.36 5.04 5.75
N PHE A 32 -10.40 4.73 4.98
CA PHE A 32 -10.38 3.69 3.95
C PHE A 32 -11.20 4.10 2.73
N VAL A 33 -10.91 3.49 1.58
CA VAL A 33 -11.65 3.76 0.33
C VAL A 33 -12.45 2.54 -0.08
N ILE A 34 -13.69 2.79 -0.51
CA ILE A 34 -14.54 1.75 -1.11
C ILE A 34 -14.98 2.18 -2.50
N ARG A 35 -15.18 1.18 -3.36
CA ARG A 35 -15.79 1.33 -4.68
C ARG A 35 -17.05 0.46 -4.76
N CYS A 36 -18.18 1.09 -5.05
CA CYS A 36 -19.48 0.45 -5.17
C CYS A 36 -20.08 0.85 -6.52
N GLY A 37 -20.14 -0.08 -7.47
CA GLY A 37 -20.56 0.21 -8.84
C GLY A 37 -19.69 1.30 -9.48
N SER A 38 -20.32 2.43 -9.84
CA SER A 38 -19.65 3.62 -10.36
C SER A 38 -19.13 4.56 -9.28
N ASP A 39 -19.57 4.43 -8.03
CA ASP A 39 -19.22 5.33 -6.95
C ASP A 39 -17.91 4.93 -6.28
N THR A 40 -17.07 5.93 -5.99
CA THR A 40 -15.89 5.79 -5.13
C THR A 40 -16.06 6.69 -3.91
N GLN A 41 -15.85 6.14 -2.72
CA GLN A 41 -16.10 6.80 -1.44
C GLN A 41 -14.91 6.65 -0.50
N VAL A 42 -14.47 7.76 0.09
CA VAL A 42 -13.51 7.78 1.19
C VAL A 42 -14.29 7.90 2.50
N LEU A 43 -13.99 7.02 3.45
CA LEU A 43 -14.71 6.88 4.71
C LEU A 43 -13.75 6.96 5.89
N TRP A 44 -14.16 7.64 6.97
CA TRP A 44 -13.56 7.47 8.30
C TRP A 44 -14.13 6.22 8.97
N ASN A 45 -13.26 5.48 9.65
CA ASN A 45 -13.63 4.41 10.57
C ASN A 45 -13.91 4.99 11.96
N ASP A 46 -15.18 5.20 12.30
CA ASP A 46 -15.61 5.64 13.63
C ASP A 46 -16.08 4.44 14.46
N THR A 47 -15.10 3.77 15.06
CA THR A 47 -15.33 2.58 15.90
C THR A 47 -16.07 2.89 17.19
N ARG A 48 -16.10 4.14 17.67
CA ARG A 48 -16.81 4.52 18.91
C ARG A 48 -18.32 4.47 18.71
N HIS A 49 -18.76 4.85 17.52
CA HIS A 49 -20.17 4.81 17.13
C HIS A 49 -20.50 3.58 16.27
N SER A 50 -19.57 2.64 16.12
CA SER A 50 -19.71 1.44 15.28
C SER A 50 -20.24 1.77 13.88
N LYS A 51 -19.69 2.81 13.25
CA LYS A 51 -20.13 3.28 11.92
C LYS A 51 -18.97 3.81 11.09
N SER A 52 -19.15 3.77 9.77
CA SER A 52 -18.29 4.52 8.84
C SER A 52 -18.91 5.87 8.49
N GLU A 53 -18.10 6.92 8.45
CA GLU A 53 -18.54 8.27 8.09
C GLU A 53 -17.94 8.68 6.73
N SER A 54 -18.78 9.12 5.79
CA SER A 54 -18.33 9.54 4.45
C SER A 54 -17.60 10.87 4.51
N VAL A 55 -16.36 10.89 4.03
CA VAL A 55 -15.56 12.12 3.86
C VAL A 55 -15.84 12.71 2.49
N HIS A 56 -15.69 11.89 1.45
CA HIS A 56 -15.82 12.31 0.07
C HIS A 56 -16.44 11.18 -0.75
N LYS A 57 -17.34 11.54 -1.65
CA LYS A 57 -18.01 10.61 -2.56
C LYS A 57 -18.02 11.22 -3.95
N LEU A 58 -17.52 10.46 -4.93
CA LEU A 58 -17.56 10.88 -6.33
C LEU A 58 -17.98 9.71 -7.22
N GLN A 59 -18.90 9.99 -8.15
CA GLN A 59 -19.34 9.03 -9.16
C GLN A 59 -18.36 9.02 -10.35
N ASN A 60 -18.06 7.84 -10.88
CA ASN A 60 -17.12 7.61 -11.97
C ASN A 60 -15.71 8.17 -11.71
N TRP A 61 -15.28 8.23 -10.45
CA TRP A 61 -13.96 8.75 -10.07
C TRP A 61 -12.81 7.94 -10.68
N THR A 62 -13.00 6.63 -10.88
CA THR A 62 -12.07 5.75 -11.57
C THR A 62 -12.81 4.83 -12.53
N GLY A 63 -12.17 4.50 -13.66
CA GLY A 63 -12.68 3.50 -14.59
C GLY A 63 -12.55 2.07 -14.06
N SER A 64 -11.55 1.78 -13.21
CA SER A 64 -11.23 0.40 -12.83
C SER A 64 -10.66 0.22 -11.43
N PHE A 65 -9.70 1.04 -11.02
CA PHE A 65 -8.89 0.75 -9.84
C PHE A 65 -8.55 2.00 -9.06
N VAL A 66 -8.67 1.90 -7.74
CA VAL A 66 -8.29 2.93 -6.78
C VAL A 66 -7.42 2.34 -5.67
N GLN A 67 -6.36 3.06 -5.29
CA GLN A 67 -5.45 2.67 -4.23
C GLN A 67 -4.86 3.89 -3.53
N TRP A 68 -4.64 3.77 -2.22
CA TRP A 68 -3.87 4.73 -1.45
C TRP A 68 -2.37 4.55 -1.68
N SER A 69 -1.64 5.67 -1.72
CA SER A 69 -0.19 5.62 -1.66
C SER A 69 0.31 5.07 -0.30
N PRO A 70 1.53 4.54 -0.22
CA PRO A 70 2.02 3.84 0.98
C PRO A 70 1.99 4.62 2.30
N LEU A 71 2.05 5.97 2.25
CA LEU A 71 1.95 6.82 3.45
C LEU A 71 0.54 7.40 3.64
N GLY A 72 -0.39 7.11 2.73
CA GLY A 72 -1.76 7.62 2.75
C GLY A 72 -1.88 9.10 2.38
N THR A 73 -0.86 9.70 1.78
CA THR A 73 -0.90 11.11 1.35
C THR A 73 -1.75 11.30 0.09
N TYR A 74 -1.77 10.29 -0.77
CA TYR A 74 -2.32 10.37 -2.12
C TYR A 74 -3.32 9.26 -2.39
N LEU A 75 -4.38 9.59 -3.11
CA LEU A 75 -5.30 8.62 -3.69
C LEU A 75 -5.00 8.48 -5.19
N VAL A 76 -4.63 7.28 -5.61
CA VAL A 76 -4.25 6.96 -6.99
C VAL A 76 -5.41 6.28 -7.69
N THR A 77 -5.77 6.77 -8.87
CA THR A 77 -6.83 6.20 -9.71
C THR A 77 -6.32 5.90 -11.11
N LEU A 78 -6.81 4.81 -11.70
CA LEU A 78 -6.64 4.56 -13.13
C LEU A 78 -7.74 5.27 -13.92
N LEU A 79 -7.32 6.05 -14.92
CA LEU A 79 -8.17 6.77 -15.86
C LEU A 79 -7.72 6.46 -17.28
N ASN A 80 -8.58 6.69 -18.28
CA ASN A 80 -8.15 6.63 -19.67
C ASN A 80 -8.10 8.05 -20.24
N PRO A 81 -6.92 8.59 -20.65
CA PRO A 81 -5.61 7.94 -20.71
C PRO A 81 -4.68 8.27 -19.51
N GLY A 82 -4.40 7.31 -18.62
CA GLY A 82 -3.30 7.38 -17.65
C GLY A 82 -3.68 7.17 -16.18
N VAL A 83 -2.97 7.88 -15.31
CA VAL A 83 -3.17 7.76 -13.86
C VAL A 83 -3.39 9.16 -13.30
N ALA A 84 -4.44 9.35 -12.49
CA ALA A 84 -4.62 10.58 -11.73
C ALA A 84 -4.36 10.34 -10.25
N VAL A 85 -3.71 11.32 -9.64
CA VAL A 85 -3.41 11.37 -8.22
C VAL A 85 -4.15 12.53 -7.60
N TYR A 86 -4.91 12.23 -6.56
CA TYR A 86 -5.69 13.17 -5.77
C TYR A 86 -5.09 13.29 -4.37
N GLY A 87 -5.34 14.42 -3.71
CA GLY A 87 -4.96 14.61 -2.33
C GLY A 87 -5.73 15.74 -1.68
N GLY A 88 -5.66 15.79 -0.36
CA GLY A 88 -6.49 16.65 0.48
C GLY A 88 -7.09 15.82 1.60
N ALA A 89 -7.32 16.44 2.75
CA ALA A 89 -7.88 15.75 3.90
C ALA A 89 -9.40 15.61 3.81
N THR A 90 -10.06 16.47 3.04
CA THR A 90 -11.53 16.49 2.91
C THR A 90 -11.99 16.64 1.45
N THR A 91 -11.28 17.40 0.62
CA THR A 91 -11.76 17.74 -0.73
C THR A 91 -11.28 16.79 -1.82
N PHE A 92 -10.14 16.11 -1.62
CA PHE A 92 -9.51 15.22 -2.61
C PHE A 92 -9.36 15.87 -3.99
N GLU A 93 -8.74 17.04 -4.05
CA GLU A 93 -8.50 17.75 -5.30
C GLU A 93 -7.47 17.00 -6.19
N PRO A 94 -7.63 17.05 -7.52
CA PRO A 94 -6.67 16.46 -8.45
C PRO A 94 -5.34 17.21 -8.36
N LEU A 95 -4.28 16.51 -7.93
CA LEU A 95 -2.94 17.09 -7.81
C LEU A 95 -2.14 16.93 -9.10
N MET A 96 -2.20 15.73 -9.70
CA MET A 96 -1.38 15.39 -10.86
C MET A 96 -2.05 14.34 -11.74
N HIS A 97 -1.81 14.44 -13.05
CA HIS A 97 -2.24 13.45 -14.03
C HIS A 97 -1.06 12.98 -14.89
N TYR A 98 -0.72 11.70 -14.78
CA TYR A 98 0.39 11.05 -15.47
C TYR A 98 -0.14 10.36 -16.72
N ARG A 99 0.13 10.96 -17.88
CA ARG A 99 -0.31 10.42 -19.17
C ARG A 99 0.48 9.16 -19.52
N HIS A 100 -0.21 8.02 -19.49
CA HIS A 100 0.28 6.76 -20.03
C HIS A 100 -0.93 5.97 -20.55
N PRO A 101 -1.14 5.89 -21.87
CA PRO A 101 -2.28 5.18 -22.43
C PRO A 101 -2.31 3.70 -22.02
N MET A 102 -3.52 3.16 -21.84
CA MET A 102 -3.75 1.73 -21.59
C MET A 102 -3.06 1.15 -20.34
N VAL A 103 -2.69 1.97 -19.37
CA VAL A 103 -2.14 1.49 -18.10
C VAL A 103 -3.08 0.47 -17.47
N THR A 104 -2.52 -0.68 -17.12
CA THR A 104 -3.24 -1.76 -16.45
C THR A 104 -2.86 -1.86 -14.98
N LEU A 105 -1.63 -1.50 -14.62
CA LEU A 105 -1.11 -1.59 -13.26
C LEU A 105 -0.34 -0.34 -12.88
N VAL A 106 -0.40 0.00 -11.60
CA VAL A 106 0.29 1.14 -11.00
C VAL A 106 0.90 0.72 -9.66
N ASP A 107 2.06 1.27 -9.34
CA ASP A 107 2.69 1.13 -8.03
C ASP A 107 3.33 2.45 -7.60
N VAL A 108 3.35 2.72 -6.30
CA VAL A 108 3.91 3.95 -5.73
C VAL A 108 5.07 3.58 -4.82
N SER A 109 6.20 4.24 -5.01
CA SER A 109 7.38 4.01 -4.17
C SER A 109 7.05 4.22 -2.68
N PRO A 110 7.66 3.46 -1.73
CA PRO A 110 7.37 3.58 -0.29
C PRO A 110 7.59 4.97 0.31
N GLY A 111 8.45 5.79 -0.30
CA GLY A 111 8.68 7.19 0.09
C GLY A 111 7.86 8.21 -0.71
N GLU A 112 6.93 7.75 -1.55
CA GLU A 112 6.03 8.55 -2.39
C GLU A 112 6.72 9.55 -3.34
N ASN A 113 7.97 9.26 -3.72
CA ASN A 113 8.74 10.10 -4.64
C ASN A 113 8.53 9.71 -6.11
N TYR A 114 8.24 8.43 -6.36
CA TYR A 114 8.09 7.89 -7.71
C TYR A 114 6.79 7.12 -7.89
N LEU A 115 6.19 7.26 -9.07
CA LEU A 115 5.09 6.45 -9.58
C LEU A 115 5.62 5.51 -10.64
N VAL A 116 5.29 4.23 -10.57
CA VAL A 116 5.56 3.28 -11.63
C VAL A 116 4.22 2.91 -12.26
N THR A 117 4.18 2.94 -13.58
CA THR A 117 3.01 2.54 -14.36
C THR A 117 3.44 1.44 -15.33
N TYR A 118 2.57 0.47 -15.52
CA TYR A 118 2.81 -0.70 -16.35
C TYR A 118 1.65 -0.88 -17.32
N HIS A 119 2.00 -1.17 -18.56
CA HIS A 119 1.10 -1.60 -19.62
C HIS A 119 1.70 -2.82 -20.31
N SER A 120 0.84 -3.79 -20.65
CA SER A 120 1.19 -4.92 -21.50
C SER A 120 0.18 -5.05 -22.61
N GLN A 121 0.66 -4.98 -23.84
CA GLN A 121 -0.13 -5.20 -25.04
C GLN A 121 -0.05 -6.68 -25.41
N LYS A 122 -1.21 -7.33 -25.54
CA LYS A 122 -1.28 -8.69 -26.06
C LYS A 122 -0.86 -8.70 -27.53
N PRO A 123 -0.06 -9.68 -27.96
CA PRO A 123 0.36 -9.79 -29.35
C PRO A 123 -0.83 -10.22 -30.22
N ASP A 124 -0.84 -9.78 -31.48
CA ASP A 124 -1.85 -10.22 -32.46
C ASP A 124 -1.69 -11.70 -32.79
N ASN A 125 -0.46 -12.22 -32.74
CA ASN A 125 -0.13 -13.62 -32.92
C ASN A 125 0.20 -14.27 -31.56
N PRO A 126 -0.47 -15.36 -31.15
CA PRO A 126 -0.23 -16.02 -29.85
C PRO A 126 1.19 -16.58 -29.65
N GLN A 127 1.99 -16.70 -30.71
CA GLN A 127 3.38 -17.15 -30.62
C GLN A 127 4.37 -16.03 -30.29
N ASP A 128 3.97 -14.77 -30.45
CA ASP A 128 4.85 -13.64 -30.16
C ASP A 128 4.77 -13.29 -28.66
N ALA A 129 5.84 -12.70 -28.13
CA ALA A 129 5.83 -12.21 -26.76
C ALA A 129 5.03 -10.91 -26.66
N SER A 130 4.35 -10.72 -25.52
CA SER A 130 3.62 -9.47 -25.24
C SER A 130 4.58 -8.28 -25.18
N GLN A 131 4.17 -7.14 -25.75
CA GLN A 131 4.94 -5.90 -25.64
C GLN A 131 4.64 -5.24 -24.30
N VAL A 132 5.69 -4.95 -23.53
CA VAL A 132 5.61 -4.36 -22.20
C VAL A 132 6.15 -2.94 -22.24
N GLU A 133 5.43 -2.01 -21.61
CA GLU A 133 5.86 -0.63 -21.40
C GLU A 133 5.76 -0.26 -19.92
N ILE A 134 6.87 0.18 -19.33
CA ILE A 134 6.97 0.63 -17.95
C ILE A 134 7.44 2.08 -17.94
N LYS A 135 6.71 2.96 -17.26
CA LYS A 135 7.14 4.36 -17.04
C LYS A 135 7.27 4.65 -15.56
N ILE A 136 8.39 5.24 -15.20
CA ILE A 136 8.67 5.76 -13.86
C ILE A 136 8.56 7.29 -13.93
N PHE A 137 7.65 7.85 -13.15
CA PHE A 137 7.43 9.28 -13.03
C PHE A 137 7.93 9.78 -11.68
N ASP A 138 8.41 11.02 -11.65
CA ASP A 138 8.58 11.77 -10.41
C ASP A 138 7.20 12.29 -9.96
N MET A 139 6.79 11.91 -8.75
CA MET A 139 5.44 12.21 -8.26
C MET A 139 5.21 13.71 -8.09
N ARG A 140 6.21 14.46 -7.64
CA ARG A 140 6.08 15.89 -7.35
C ARG A 140 5.99 16.73 -8.63
N SER A 141 6.80 16.42 -9.62
CA SER A 141 6.90 17.22 -10.85
C SER A 141 6.07 16.69 -12.02
N GLY A 142 5.58 15.44 -11.95
CA GLY A 142 4.88 14.79 -13.05
C GLY A 142 5.78 14.31 -14.20
N ARG A 143 7.09 14.54 -14.11
CA ARG A 143 8.04 14.24 -15.20
C ARG A 143 8.32 12.75 -15.30
N VAL A 144 8.40 12.24 -16.53
CA VAL A 144 8.94 10.89 -16.79
C VAL A 144 10.43 10.89 -16.48
N MET A 145 10.83 10.07 -15.51
CA MET A 145 12.22 9.89 -15.12
C MET A 145 12.90 8.81 -15.96
N ARG A 146 12.18 7.70 -16.19
CA ARG A 146 12.63 6.58 -17.03
C ARG A 146 11.44 5.92 -17.72
N GLY A 147 11.68 5.41 -18.91
CA GLY A 147 10.76 4.55 -19.65
C GLY A 147 11.50 3.30 -20.10
N PHE A 148 10.85 2.15 -19.98
CA PHE A 148 11.31 0.87 -20.48
C PHE A 148 10.24 0.35 -21.44
N LYS A 149 10.66 -0.12 -22.61
CA LYS A 149 9.78 -0.76 -23.58
C LYS A 149 10.53 -1.94 -24.18
N GLY A 150 9.87 -3.08 -24.28
CA GLY A 150 10.48 -4.30 -24.77
C GLY A 150 9.54 -5.48 -24.77
N SER A 151 10.06 -6.63 -25.18
CA SER A 151 9.34 -7.90 -25.08
C SER A 151 9.23 -8.35 -23.63
N ALA A 152 8.11 -8.95 -23.22
CA ALA A 152 7.96 -9.57 -21.91
C ALA A 152 9.09 -10.57 -21.58
N ASP A 153 9.67 -11.23 -22.60
CA ASP A 153 10.78 -12.15 -22.42
C ASP A 153 12.08 -11.44 -22.04
N GLU A 154 12.31 -10.21 -22.51
CA GLU A 154 13.49 -9.41 -22.14
C GLU A 154 13.47 -8.97 -20.67
N PHE A 155 12.26 -8.84 -20.11
CA PHE A 155 12.07 -8.54 -18.68
C PHE A 155 12.00 -9.80 -17.81
N SER A 156 11.95 -10.99 -18.42
CA SER A 156 11.88 -12.26 -17.71
C SER A 156 13.29 -12.79 -17.43
N ALA A 157 13.65 -12.93 -16.16
CA ALA A 157 14.91 -13.55 -15.77
C ALA A 157 14.80 -15.08 -15.82
N GLY A 158 15.45 -15.73 -16.80
CA GLY A 158 15.55 -17.19 -16.85
C GLY A 158 16.54 -17.68 -17.90
N GLY A 159 17.47 -18.53 -17.49
CA GLY A 159 18.32 -19.32 -18.39
C GLY A 159 18.48 -20.74 -17.82
N ASP A 160 18.54 -21.75 -18.69
CA ASP A 160 18.70 -23.15 -18.26
C ASP A 160 20.10 -23.36 -17.66
N SER A 161 20.20 -23.23 -16.33
CA SER A 161 21.42 -23.48 -15.58
C SER A 161 21.20 -24.58 -14.54
N LEU A 162 22.19 -25.47 -14.40
CA LEU A 162 22.17 -26.60 -13.44
C LEU A 162 22.30 -26.15 -11.98
N SER A 163 22.69 -24.89 -11.74
CA SER A 163 22.89 -24.31 -10.41
C SER A 163 22.43 -22.86 -10.43
N TRP A 164 21.56 -22.51 -9.49
CA TRP A 164 21.03 -21.16 -9.33
C TRP A 164 21.69 -20.51 -8.09
N PRO A 165 22.63 -19.56 -8.27
CA PRO A 165 23.18 -18.84 -7.14
C PRO A 165 22.18 -17.81 -6.62
N VAL A 166 22.00 -17.78 -5.30
CA VAL A 166 21.39 -16.64 -4.62
C VAL A 166 22.50 -15.69 -4.21
N ALA A 167 22.52 -14.49 -4.80
CA ALA A 167 23.50 -13.45 -4.51
C ALA A 167 22.85 -12.26 -3.79
N LEU A 168 23.52 -11.77 -2.77
CA LEU A 168 23.21 -10.50 -2.13
C LEU A 168 24.19 -9.45 -2.66
N VAL A 169 23.64 -8.46 -3.38
CA VAL A 169 24.40 -7.35 -3.96
C VAL A 169 24.08 -6.07 -3.19
N GLN A 170 25.09 -5.42 -2.65
CA GLN A 170 24.92 -4.13 -1.98
C GLN A 170 24.82 -3.01 -3.01
N LEU A 171 23.80 -2.16 -2.89
CA LEU A 171 23.70 -0.91 -3.63
C LEU A 171 24.09 0.27 -2.71
N PRO A 172 24.77 1.32 -3.21
CA PRO A 172 25.08 1.58 -4.62
C PRO A 172 26.40 0.97 -5.11
N SER A 173 27.21 0.35 -4.23
CA SER A 173 28.55 -0.15 -4.58
C SER A 173 28.54 -1.27 -5.64
N LYS A 174 27.40 -1.95 -5.83
CA LYS A 174 27.22 -3.12 -6.70
C LYS A 174 28.18 -4.26 -6.37
N VAL A 175 28.61 -4.34 -5.11
CA VAL A 175 29.49 -5.39 -4.62
C VAL A 175 28.65 -6.56 -4.12
N GLU A 176 28.96 -7.76 -4.56
CA GLU A 176 28.42 -9.00 -4.00
C GLU A 176 28.97 -9.22 -2.60
N ILE A 177 28.10 -9.16 -1.59
CA ILE A 177 28.46 -9.32 -0.17
C ILE A 177 28.30 -10.77 0.30
N ARG A 178 27.45 -11.54 -0.38
CA ARG A 178 27.22 -12.95 -0.07
C ARG A 178 26.69 -13.68 -1.30
N GLN A 179 27.13 -14.92 -1.48
CA GLN A 179 26.59 -15.81 -2.51
C GLN A 179 26.39 -17.20 -1.92
N LYS A 180 25.28 -17.85 -2.25
CA LYS A 180 25.00 -19.23 -1.91
C LYS A 180 24.51 -19.99 -3.13
N TYR A 181 25.22 -21.06 -3.48
CA TYR A 181 24.82 -21.95 -4.57
C TYR A 181 23.76 -22.94 -4.07
N LEU A 182 22.65 -23.02 -4.79
CA LEU A 182 21.58 -23.97 -4.52
C LEU A 182 21.59 -25.07 -5.59
N LEU A 183 21.58 -26.32 -5.15
CA LEU A 183 21.59 -27.50 -6.02
C LEU A 183 20.19 -28.09 -6.15
N ASN A 184 19.91 -28.69 -7.32
CA ASN A 184 18.66 -29.39 -7.64
C ASN A 184 17.39 -28.54 -7.45
N VAL A 185 17.47 -27.24 -7.73
CA VAL A 185 16.36 -26.30 -7.54
C VAL A 185 15.34 -26.43 -8.66
N SER A 186 14.06 -26.57 -8.30
CA SER A 186 12.93 -26.45 -9.20
C SER A 186 12.30 -25.06 -9.14
N GLY A 187 12.37 -24.38 -8.00
CA GLY A 187 11.80 -23.07 -7.79
C GLY A 187 12.39 -22.38 -6.56
N CYS A 188 12.36 -21.05 -6.60
CA CYS A 188 12.89 -20.20 -5.53
C CYS A 188 11.93 -19.04 -5.30
N LYS A 189 11.60 -18.74 -4.04
CA LYS A 189 10.84 -17.55 -3.65
C LYS A 189 11.51 -16.88 -2.47
N MET A 190 11.70 -15.57 -2.58
CA MET A 190 12.40 -14.76 -1.59
C MET A 190 11.41 -13.94 -0.77
N TYR A 191 11.59 -13.94 0.55
CA TYR A 191 10.75 -13.23 1.50
C TYR A 191 11.64 -12.35 2.39
N TRP A 192 11.56 -11.04 2.19
CA TRP A 192 12.27 -10.05 2.99
C TRP A 192 11.49 -9.70 4.25
N GLN A 193 12.20 -9.64 5.38
CA GLN A 193 11.65 -9.07 6.59
C GLN A 193 11.59 -7.53 6.45
N SER A 194 10.57 -6.90 7.03
CA SER A 194 10.24 -5.48 6.83
C SER A 194 11.35 -4.47 7.20
N ASN A 195 12.24 -4.79 8.13
CA ASN A 195 13.41 -3.99 8.49
C ASN A 195 14.68 -4.36 7.68
N GLY A 196 14.60 -5.37 6.81
CA GLY A 196 15.73 -5.91 6.06
C GLY A 196 16.74 -6.66 6.94
N ASP A 197 16.36 -7.07 8.14
CA ASP A 197 17.25 -7.80 9.08
C ASP A 197 17.47 -9.24 8.63
N TYR A 198 16.43 -9.84 8.03
CA TYR A 198 16.40 -11.25 7.66
C TYR A 198 15.83 -11.41 6.24
N LEU A 199 16.34 -12.42 5.54
CA LEU A 199 15.81 -12.88 4.26
C LEU A 199 15.57 -14.38 4.35
N ALA A 200 14.34 -14.81 4.06
CA ALA A 200 14.01 -16.22 3.89
C ALA A 200 13.92 -16.55 2.42
N VAL A 201 14.66 -17.56 1.98
CA VAL A 201 14.59 -18.08 0.62
C VAL A 201 13.95 -19.45 0.68
N LYS A 202 12.69 -19.55 0.23
CA LYS A 202 12.03 -20.84 0.00
C LYS A 202 12.66 -21.48 -1.22
N VAL A 203 13.18 -22.68 -1.06
CA VAL A 203 13.80 -23.47 -2.13
C VAL A 203 13.01 -24.75 -2.30
N ASP A 204 12.42 -24.92 -3.47
CA ASP A 204 11.81 -26.18 -3.91
C ASP A 204 12.89 -27.00 -4.61
N ARG A 205 13.13 -28.22 -4.14
CA ARG A 205 14.18 -29.12 -4.64
C ARG A 205 13.58 -30.38 -5.26
N TYR A 206 14.13 -30.83 -6.38
CA TYR A 206 13.78 -32.13 -6.96
C TYR A 206 14.23 -33.27 -6.04
N GLY A 207 13.37 -34.27 -5.87
CA GLY A 207 13.65 -35.47 -5.08
C GLY A 207 14.75 -36.32 -5.71
N SER A 208 15.65 -36.85 -4.86
CA SER A 208 16.84 -37.61 -5.28
C SER A 208 16.54 -38.87 -6.11
N LYS A 209 15.32 -39.40 -6.08
CA LYS A 209 14.92 -40.64 -6.79
C LYS A 209 14.01 -40.40 -8.00
N SER A 210 13.38 -39.24 -8.11
CA SER A 210 12.43 -38.91 -9.18
C SER A 210 12.22 -37.41 -9.28
N LYS A 211 12.27 -36.87 -10.51
CA LYS A 211 11.96 -35.47 -10.81
C LYS A 211 10.50 -35.08 -10.55
N LYS A 212 9.62 -36.04 -10.18
CA LYS A 212 8.19 -35.79 -9.90
C LYS A 212 7.88 -35.39 -8.46
N SER A 213 8.75 -35.68 -7.50
CA SER A 213 8.56 -35.31 -6.09
C SER A 213 9.44 -34.10 -5.78
N THR A 214 8.88 -33.09 -5.13
CA THR A 214 9.60 -31.89 -4.68
C THR A 214 9.60 -31.82 -3.16
N HIS A 215 10.76 -31.48 -2.60
CA HIS A 215 10.92 -31.17 -1.18
C HIS A 215 11.21 -29.69 -1.03
N SER A 216 10.44 -29.01 -0.18
CA SER A 216 10.62 -27.58 0.06
C SER A 216 11.34 -27.34 1.39
N GLY A 217 12.22 -26.35 1.42
CA GLY A 217 12.88 -25.90 2.66
C GLY A 217 13.24 -24.43 2.59
N PHE A 218 13.74 -23.88 3.70
CA PHE A 218 14.14 -22.48 3.75
C PHE A 218 15.63 -22.33 3.98
N GLU A 219 16.21 -21.35 3.29
CA GLU A 219 17.54 -20.81 3.56
C GLU A 219 17.35 -19.43 4.19
N LEU A 220 17.67 -19.31 5.48
CA LEU A 220 17.43 -18.13 6.30
C LEU A 220 18.74 -17.34 6.46
N PHE A 221 18.79 -16.14 5.87
CA PHE A 221 19.93 -15.25 5.89
C PHE A 221 19.77 -14.20 6.98
N ARG A 222 20.82 -13.99 7.78
CA ARG A 222 20.92 -12.92 8.80
C ARG A 222 21.75 -11.78 8.24
N ILE A 223 21.09 -10.80 7.65
CA ILE A 223 21.73 -9.81 6.76
C ILE A 223 22.65 -8.85 7.53
N LYS A 224 22.29 -8.51 8.77
CA LYS A 224 23.05 -7.54 9.60
C LYS A 224 24.14 -8.18 10.47
N GLU A 225 24.22 -9.50 10.51
CA GLU A 225 25.26 -10.21 11.28
C GLU A 225 26.54 -10.36 10.45
N LYS A 226 27.69 -10.43 11.13
CA LYS A 226 28.99 -10.54 10.46
C LYS A 226 29.03 -11.82 9.59
N ASP A 227 29.57 -11.68 8.37
CA ASP A 227 29.69 -12.76 7.37
C ASP A 227 28.35 -13.33 6.84
N ILE A 228 27.21 -12.71 7.20
CA ILE A 228 25.85 -13.08 6.78
C ILE A 228 25.62 -14.59 6.95
N PRO A 229 25.48 -15.06 8.20
CA PRO A 229 25.24 -16.46 8.46
C PRO A 229 23.94 -16.91 7.80
N VAL A 230 23.98 -18.12 7.24
CA VAL A 230 22.85 -18.74 6.56
C VAL A 230 22.49 -20.03 7.28
N GLU A 231 21.25 -20.12 7.71
CA GLU A 231 20.71 -21.28 8.40
C GLU A 231 19.73 -22.04 7.51
N VAL A 232 19.90 -23.35 7.41
CA VAL A 232 18.99 -24.22 6.67
C VAL A 232 17.89 -24.64 7.62
N LEU A 233 16.64 -24.32 7.29
CA LEU A 233 15.46 -24.79 8.02
C LEU A 233 14.72 -25.80 7.15
N GLU A 234 14.69 -27.05 7.63
CA GLU A 234 13.83 -28.12 7.10
C GLU A 234 12.61 -28.28 8.01
N LEU A 235 11.45 -28.56 7.42
CA LEU A 235 10.25 -28.91 8.17
C LEU A 235 10.41 -30.29 8.81
N ASP A 236 9.71 -30.55 9.92
CA ASP A 236 9.80 -31.84 10.62
C ASP A 236 9.37 -33.01 9.72
N SER A 237 8.36 -32.79 8.88
CA SER A 237 7.89 -33.73 7.87
C SER A 237 8.39 -33.31 6.50
N LYS A 238 9.24 -34.17 5.90
CA LYS A 238 9.84 -33.95 4.58
C LYS A 238 8.84 -33.98 3.43
N ASN A 239 7.65 -34.51 3.67
CA ASN A 239 6.60 -34.58 2.65
C ASN A 239 5.64 -33.38 2.73
N ASP A 240 5.75 -32.53 3.75
CA ASP A 240 4.87 -31.39 3.92
C ASP A 240 5.14 -30.35 2.85
N LYS A 241 4.09 -29.97 2.13
CA LYS A 241 4.14 -28.86 1.18
C LYS A 241 4.04 -27.55 1.94
N ILE A 242 4.87 -26.57 1.57
CA ILE A 242 4.77 -25.20 2.09
C ILE A 242 3.69 -24.47 1.29
N ILE A 243 2.62 -24.08 1.98
CA ILE A 243 1.48 -23.35 1.42
C ILE A 243 1.76 -21.85 1.47
N ASP A 244 2.11 -21.33 2.65
CA ASP A 244 2.38 -19.91 2.85
C ASP A 244 3.50 -19.67 3.87
N PHE A 245 4.15 -18.52 3.75
CA PHE A 245 5.22 -18.05 4.62
C PHE A 245 5.06 -16.55 4.83
N SER A 246 5.13 -16.10 6.08
CA SER A 246 5.10 -14.67 6.37
C SER A 246 5.92 -14.30 7.60
N TRP A 247 6.71 -13.22 7.46
CA TRP A 247 7.48 -12.62 8.54
C TRP A 247 6.59 -11.80 9.46
N GLU A 248 6.87 -11.82 10.76
CA GLU A 248 6.32 -10.84 11.68
C GLU A 248 6.85 -9.43 11.33
N PRO A 249 5.97 -8.45 11.08
CA PRO A 249 6.37 -7.06 10.83
C PRO A 249 7.17 -6.48 11.99
N ASN A 250 8.28 -5.81 11.68
CA ASN A 250 9.22 -5.25 12.66
C ASN A 250 9.79 -6.27 13.68
N GLY A 251 9.54 -7.56 13.48
CA GLY A 251 9.87 -8.64 14.40
C GLY A 251 10.97 -9.54 13.89
N HIS A 252 11.23 -10.60 14.65
CA HIS A 252 12.22 -11.63 14.36
C HIS A 252 11.59 -13.03 14.25
N ARG A 253 10.26 -13.11 14.42
CA ARG A 253 9.49 -14.33 14.28
C ARG A 253 8.92 -14.43 12.88
N PHE A 254 8.54 -15.63 12.49
CA PHE A 254 7.80 -15.89 11.26
C PHE A 254 6.90 -17.10 11.46
N ALA A 255 5.91 -17.21 10.58
CA ALA A 255 5.01 -18.35 10.54
C ALA A 255 5.06 -19.03 9.16
N VAL A 256 4.86 -20.34 9.18
CA VAL A 256 4.82 -21.19 7.99
C VAL A 256 3.56 -22.02 8.05
N ILE A 257 2.75 -21.96 7.00
CA ILE A 257 1.65 -22.91 6.79
C ILE A 257 2.20 -24.06 5.95
N HIS A 258 2.11 -25.28 6.46
CA HIS A 258 2.63 -26.46 5.79
C HIS A 258 1.75 -27.70 5.99
N GLY A 259 1.89 -28.67 5.10
CA GLY A 259 1.11 -29.90 5.09
C GLY A 259 0.09 -29.92 3.95
N ASP A 260 -0.89 -30.82 4.05
CA ASP A 260 -1.89 -31.01 3.02
C ASP A 260 -3.20 -30.26 3.34
N LEU A 261 -3.77 -29.63 2.32
CA LEU A 261 -5.12 -29.08 2.39
C LEU A 261 -6.16 -30.22 2.53
N PRO A 262 -7.29 -30.00 3.22
CA PRO A 262 -7.81 -28.72 3.74
C PRO A 262 -7.43 -28.40 5.19
N ARG A 263 -6.58 -29.21 5.84
CA ARG A 263 -6.24 -29.04 7.26
C ARG A 263 -4.72 -28.97 7.49
N PRO A 264 -4.02 -27.96 6.95
CA PRO A 264 -2.60 -27.80 7.17
C PRO A 264 -2.26 -27.47 8.63
N ASP A 265 -0.98 -27.64 8.95
CA ASP A 265 -0.40 -27.20 10.20
C ASP A 265 0.21 -25.80 10.04
N VAL A 266 0.18 -25.02 11.12
CA VAL A 266 0.80 -23.70 11.18
C VAL A 266 1.90 -23.71 12.24
N SER A 267 3.15 -23.57 11.80
CA SER A 267 4.32 -23.54 12.69
C SER A 267 4.89 -22.14 12.81
N PHE A 268 5.15 -21.73 14.05
CA PHE A 268 5.78 -20.45 14.39
C PHE A 268 7.24 -20.67 14.79
N TYR A 269 8.12 -19.80 14.32
CA TYR A 269 9.56 -19.87 14.54
C TYR A 269 10.12 -18.52 15.00
N SER A 270 11.28 -18.55 15.64
CA SER A 270 12.02 -17.37 16.08
C SER A 270 13.47 -17.40 15.58
N MET A 271 13.94 -16.28 15.02
CA MET A 271 15.35 -16.06 14.66
C MET A 271 16.23 -15.70 15.87
N LYS A 272 15.67 -15.40 17.04
CA LYS A 272 16.43 -15.01 18.24
C LYS A 272 16.27 -16.09 19.30
N THR A 273 17.33 -16.87 19.52
CA THR A 273 17.35 -17.88 20.57
C THR A 273 18.61 -17.73 21.40
N VAL A 274 18.43 -17.47 22.70
CA VAL A 274 19.54 -17.33 23.66
C VAL A 274 20.09 -18.70 24.05
N GLN A 275 19.24 -19.73 24.04
CA GLN A 275 19.58 -21.08 24.49
C GLN A 275 20.29 -21.95 23.43
N HIS A 276 20.16 -21.62 22.14
CA HIS A 276 20.74 -22.42 21.04
C HIS A 276 21.74 -21.63 20.19
N GLY A 277 22.49 -20.71 20.80
CA GLY A 277 23.60 -20.02 20.14
C GLY A 277 23.20 -19.25 18.89
N GLY A 278 22.00 -18.65 18.88
CA GLY A 278 21.52 -17.88 17.72
C GLY A 278 20.94 -18.71 16.58
N ARG A 279 20.68 -20.01 16.77
CA ARG A 279 19.92 -20.83 15.79
C ARG A 279 18.43 -20.50 15.81
N VAL A 280 17.74 -20.82 14.73
CA VAL A 280 16.27 -20.76 14.63
C VAL A 280 15.65 -21.81 15.53
N SER A 281 14.68 -21.41 16.34
CA SER A 281 13.86 -22.33 17.12
C SER A 281 12.42 -22.30 16.66
N LYS A 282 11.81 -23.48 16.61
CA LYS A 282 10.36 -23.63 16.54
C LYS A 282 9.75 -23.28 17.89
N LEU A 283 8.77 -22.38 17.91
CA LEU A 283 8.05 -21.93 19.10
C LEU A 283 6.87 -22.85 19.40
N VAL A 284 5.96 -23.00 18.44
CA VAL A 284 4.75 -23.81 18.56
C VAL A 284 4.29 -24.25 17.18
N THR A 285 3.60 -25.39 17.11
CA THR A 285 2.89 -25.85 15.91
C THR A 285 1.41 -26.02 16.25
N LEU A 286 0.56 -25.27 15.55
CA LEU A 286 -0.87 -25.41 15.59
C LEU A 286 -1.29 -26.49 14.57
N LYS A 287 -1.90 -27.57 15.05
CA LYS A 287 -2.26 -28.72 14.21
C LYS A 287 -3.62 -28.58 13.56
N ALA A 288 -3.75 -29.10 12.34
CA ALA A 288 -5.01 -29.29 11.62
C ALA A 288 -5.90 -28.03 11.55
N LYS A 289 -5.32 -26.91 11.11
CA LYS A 289 -5.98 -25.61 10.94
C LYS A 289 -6.63 -25.48 9.58
N GLN A 290 -7.71 -24.72 9.48
CA GLN A 290 -8.33 -24.33 8.20
C GLN A 290 -7.77 -22.96 7.81
N ALA A 291 -6.50 -22.94 7.38
CA ALA A 291 -5.83 -21.71 6.99
C ALA A 291 -4.86 -21.96 5.85
N ASN A 292 -4.84 -21.09 4.85
CA ASN A 292 -3.89 -21.14 3.74
C ASN A 292 -3.17 -19.82 3.49
N VAL A 293 -3.55 -18.73 4.17
CA VAL A 293 -2.87 -17.42 4.12
C VAL A 293 -2.69 -16.84 5.52
N LEU A 294 -1.55 -16.21 5.75
CA LEU A 294 -1.17 -15.53 6.99
C LEU A 294 -1.25 -14.00 6.85
N PHE A 295 -2.06 -13.36 7.69
CA PHE A 295 -2.14 -11.90 7.77
C PHE A 295 -1.62 -11.42 9.12
N TRP A 296 -0.37 -10.94 9.17
CA TRP A 296 0.20 -10.38 10.39
C TRP A 296 -0.26 -8.96 10.66
N SER A 297 -0.49 -8.64 11.94
CA SER A 297 -0.66 -7.26 12.38
C SER A 297 0.62 -6.46 12.10
N PRO A 298 0.52 -5.23 11.58
CA PRO A 298 1.67 -4.35 11.34
C PRO A 298 2.48 -4.00 12.60
N THR A 299 1.88 -4.16 13.78
CA THR A 299 2.54 -4.01 15.08
C THR A 299 3.25 -5.30 15.56
N GLY A 300 3.10 -6.40 14.82
CA GLY A 300 3.49 -7.74 15.24
C GLY A 300 2.50 -8.33 16.25
N LYS A 301 2.94 -9.40 16.94
CA LYS A 301 2.23 -10.13 18.01
C LYS A 301 0.96 -10.87 17.59
N HIS A 302 0.09 -10.25 16.82
CA HIS A 302 -1.18 -10.81 16.38
C HIS A 302 -1.09 -11.23 14.92
N VAL A 303 -1.74 -12.34 14.60
CA VAL A 303 -1.86 -12.84 13.23
C VAL A 303 -3.27 -13.39 13.02
N VAL A 304 -3.85 -13.13 11.84
CA VAL A 304 -5.05 -13.81 11.38
C VAL A 304 -4.65 -14.95 10.47
N LEU A 305 -5.07 -16.16 10.83
CA LEU A 305 -4.99 -17.34 9.98
C LEU A 305 -6.33 -17.44 9.24
N ALA A 306 -6.29 -17.38 7.92
CA ALA A 306 -7.51 -17.42 7.12
C ALA A 306 -7.48 -18.57 6.12
N ASP A 307 -8.63 -19.23 5.95
CA ASP A 307 -8.87 -20.05 4.77
C ASP A 307 -9.14 -19.12 3.58
N GLY A 308 -8.53 -19.44 2.45
CA GLY A 308 -8.20 -18.43 1.45
C GLY A 308 -9.45 -17.85 0.81
N LEU A 309 -9.27 -16.64 0.31
CA LEU A 309 -10.23 -15.74 -0.35
C LEU A 309 -10.91 -16.34 -1.61
N SER A 310 -10.76 -17.64 -1.84
CA SER A 310 -11.29 -18.45 -2.95
C SER A 310 -12.23 -19.58 -2.49
N GLY A 311 -12.42 -19.78 -1.19
CA GLY A 311 -13.26 -20.85 -0.62
C GLY A 311 -14.57 -20.34 -0.03
N PHE A 312 -15.66 -21.10 -0.20
CA PHE A 312 -16.99 -20.75 0.33
C PHE A 312 -17.09 -20.77 1.87
N ASN A 313 -16.16 -21.44 2.57
CA ASN A 313 -16.23 -21.69 4.01
C ASN A 313 -15.39 -20.71 4.86
N GLY A 314 -15.07 -19.52 4.32
CA GLY A 314 -14.15 -18.53 4.89
C GLY A 314 -14.16 -18.46 6.41
N LYS A 315 -13.08 -18.92 7.03
CA LYS A 315 -12.91 -18.96 8.48
C LYS A 315 -11.69 -18.13 8.88
N LEU A 316 -11.86 -17.30 9.89
CA LEU A 316 -10.83 -16.41 10.42
C LEU A 316 -10.48 -16.84 11.83
N GLU A 317 -9.22 -17.18 12.05
CA GLU A 317 -8.69 -17.46 13.37
C GLU A 317 -7.72 -16.35 13.79
N PHE A 318 -8.10 -15.61 14.84
CA PHE A 318 -7.27 -14.56 15.43
C PHE A 318 -6.37 -15.19 16.48
N TYR A 319 -5.06 -15.09 16.28
CA TYR A 319 -4.07 -15.76 17.11
C TYR A 319 -3.05 -14.76 17.67
N ASN A 320 -2.79 -14.84 18.98
CA ASN A 320 -1.74 -14.07 19.66
C ASN A 320 -0.50 -14.96 19.84
N VAL A 321 0.60 -14.55 19.20
CA VAL A 321 1.86 -15.30 19.15
C VAL A 321 2.72 -15.08 20.41
N ASP A 322 2.49 -14.02 21.18
CA ASP A 322 3.18 -13.80 22.46
C ASP A 322 2.64 -14.74 23.55
N GLU A 323 1.32 -14.87 23.61
CA GLU A 323 0.61 -15.68 24.61
C GLU A 323 0.33 -17.11 24.15
N PHE A 324 0.60 -17.40 22.87
CA PHE A 324 0.28 -18.65 22.20
C PHE A 324 -1.20 -19.06 22.29
N VAL A 325 -2.10 -18.08 22.27
CA VAL A 325 -3.55 -18.28 22.45
C VAL A 325 -4.34 -17.88 21.21
N THR A 326 -5.31 -18.72 20.85
CA THR A 326 -6.35 -18.35 19.88
C THR A 326 -7.35 -17.44 20.59
N MET A 327 -7.40 -16.17 20.17
CA MET A 327 -8.26 -15.14 20.78
C MET A 327 -9.72 -15.29 20.36
N ALA A 328 -9.92 -15.54 19.06
CA ALA A 328 -11.24 -15.74 18.49
C ALA A 328 -11.16 -16.60 17.24
N THR A 329 -12.28 -17.25 16.95
CA THR A 329 -12.47 -17.99 15.72
C THR A 329 -13.85 -17.61 15.20
N VAL A 330 -13.88 -17.03 14.00
CA VAL A 330 -15.10 -16.45 13.45
C VAL A 330 -15.28 -16.95 12.03
N ASP A 331 -16.52 -17.26 11.69
CA ASP A 331 -16.89 -17.57 10.32
C ASP A 331 -17.17 -16.25 9.59
N ASN A 332 -16.46 -16.04 8.48
CA ASN A 332 -16.60 -14.89 7.61
C ASN A 332 -16.69 -15.39 6.18
N PHE A 333 -17.88 -15.89 5.88
CA PHE A 333 -18.19 -16.56 4.62
C PHE A 333 -17.90 -15.62 3.44
N MET A 334 -17.25 -16.16 2.41
CA MET A 334 -17.00 -15.49 1.14
C MET A 334 -16.16 -14.20 1.21
N ALA A 335 -15.43 -13.95 2.31
CA ALA A 335 -14.49 -12.83 2.36
C ALA A 335 -13.47 -12.95 1.22
N THR A 336 -13.45 -11.96 0.31
CA THR A 336 -12.56 -11.90 -0.85
C THR A 336 -11.34 -11.02 -0.60
N TYR A 337 -11.39 -10.21 0.46
CA TYR A 337 -10.29 -9.37 0.88
C TYR A 337 -10.18 -9.34 2.41
N ILE A 338 -8.96 -9.46 2.92
CA ILE A 338 -8.63 -9.33 4.35
C ILE A 338 -7.40 -8.42 4.45
N GLU A 339 -7.49 -7.38 5.25
CA GLU A 339 -6.39 -6.45 5.46
C GLU A 339 -6.39 -5.89 6.88
N TRP A 340 -5.21 -5.79 7.48
CA TRP A 340 -5.04 -5.11 8.75
C TRP A 340 -4.98 -3.60 8.54
N ASP A 341 -5.60 -2.86 9.44
CA ASP A 341 -5.30 -1.45 9.53
C ASP A 341 -3.81 -1.28 9.94
N PRO A 342 -3.11 -0.23 9.46
CA PRO A 342 -1.69 -0.13 9.75
C PRO A 342 -1.33 0.26 11.20
N SER A 343 -2.30 0.61 12.05
CA SER A 343 -2.11 0.73 13.50
C SER A 343 -2.21 -0.63 14.20
N GLY A 344 -2.71 -1.66 13.52
CA GLY A 344 -2.83 -3.03 14.01
C GLY A 344 -3.97 -3.23 15.02
N ARG A 345 -4.89 -2.28 15.14
CA ARG A 345 -6.05 -2.30 16.06
C ARG A 345 -7.26 -3.02 15.47
N TYR A 346 -7.38 -3.04 14.16
CA TYR A 346 -8.55 -3.46 13.41
C TYR A 346 -8.17 -4.32 12.20
N VAL A 347 -9.07 -5.22 11.85
CA VAL A 347 -9.00 -6.01 10.62
C VAL A 347 -10.23 -5.69 9.79
N GLY A 348 -10.02 -5.27 8.55
CA GLY A 348 -11.09 -5.10 7.57
C GLY A 348 -11.22 -6.35 6.72
N THR A 349 -12.45 -6.81 6.53
CA THR A 349 -12.76 -7.86 5.58
C THR A 349 -13.83 -7.40 4.62
N ALA A 350 -13.73 -7.74 3.36
CA ALA A 350 -14.72 -7.36 2.36
C ALA A 350 -15.19 -8.56 1.53
N VAL A 351 -16.46 -8.51 1.14
CA VAL A 351 -17.11 -9.45 0.24
C VAL A 351 -17.49 -8.67 -1.02
N THR A 352 -16.84 -9.01 -2.13
CA THR A 352 -17.01 -8.31 -3.41
C THR A 352 -18.00 -9.01 -4.33
N SER A 353 -18.78 -8.22 -5.06
CA SER A 353 -19.82 -8.67 -5.98
C SER A 353 -19.29 -9.43 -7.20
N SER A 354 -17.98 -9.42 -7.41
CA SER A 354 -17.30 -10.22 -8.43
C SER A 354 -17.38 -11.73 -8.18
N VAL A 355 -17.62 -12.14 -6.93
CA VAL A 355 -17.66 -13.55 -6.53
C VAL A 355 -19.08 -14.01 -6.24
N HIS A 356 -19.95 -13.13 -5.69
CA HIS A 356 -21.32 -13.50 -5.36
C HIS A 356 -22.32 -12.33 -5.45
N GLU A 357 -23.58 -12.61 -5.75
CA GLU A 357 -24.63 -11.59 -5.93
C GLU A 357 -25.23 -11.11 -4.59
N MET A 358 -25.07 -11.87 -3.50
CA MET A 358 -25.68 -11.60 -2.20
C MET A 358 -24.64 -11.32 -1.10
N GLU A 359 -25.03 -10.53 -0.09
CA GLU A 359 -24.24 -10.18 1.11
C GLU A 359 -22.95 -9.37 0.87
N ASN A 360 -22.90 -8.67 -0.27
CA ASN A 360 -21.82 -7.76 -0.62
C ASN A 360 -21.67 -6.63 0.39
N GLY A 361 -20.43 -6.32 0.78
CA GLY A 361 -20.15 -5.30 1.80
C GLY A 361 -18.80 -5.48 2.47
N PHE A 362 -18.64 -4.82 3.62
CA PHE A 362 -17.44 -4.94 4.44
C PHE A 362 -17.77 -5.03 5.92
N SER A 363 -16.89 -5.72 6.65
CA SER A 363 -16.96 -5.93 8.09
C SER A 363 -15.66 -5.47 8.73
N ILE A 364 -15.77 -4.72 9.82
CA ILE A 364 -14.62 -4.26 10.61
C ILE A 364 -14.59 -5.04 11.92
N TRP A 365 -13.47 -5.70 12.16
CA TRP A 365 -13.17 -6.49 13.34
C TRP A 365 -12.13 -5.76 14.18
N SER A 366 -12.17 -5.96 15.49
CA SER A 366 -11.04 -5.62 16.37
C SER A 366 -9.91 -6.65 16.22
N PHE A 367 -8.71 -6.29 16.69
CA PHE A 367 -7.54 -7.18 16.72
C PHE A 367 -7.79 -8.50 17.48
N SER A 368 -8.76 -8.54 18.39
CA SER A 368 -9.16 -9.73 19.15
C SER A 368 -10.23 -10.58 18.46
N GLY A 369 -10.72 -10.16 17.29
CA GLY A 369 -11.75 -10.86 16.52
C GLY A 369 -13.20 -10.53 16.91
N LYS A 370 -13.44 -9.52 17.76
CA LYS A 370 -14.80 -9.00 17.98
C LYS A 370 -15.26 -8.16 16.77
N LEU A 371 -16.43 -8.47 16.21
CA LEU A 371 -17.09 -7.65 15.19
C LEU A 371 -17.48 -6.29 15.77
N LEU A 372 -17.03 -5.20 15.15
CA LEU A 372 -17.37 -3.84 15.58
C LEU A 372 -18.60 -3.32 14.85
N TYR A 373 -18.61 -3.46 13.53
CA TYR A 373 -19.76 -3.18 12.68
C TYR A 373 -19.59 -3.84 11.29
N GLN A 374 -20.71 -4.00 10.61
CA GLN A 374 -20.80 -4.52 9.25
C GLN A 374 -21.70 -3.61 8.44
N THR A 375 -21.29 -3.30 7.22
CA THR A 375 -22.08 -2.49 6.28
C THR A 375 -22.29 -3.26 4.99
N LEU A 376 -23.55 -3.53 4.67
CA LEU A 376 -23.92 -4.10 3.38
C LEU A 376 -23.98 -3.02 2.31
N LYS A 377 -23.46 -3.32 1.12
CA LYS A 377 -23.42 -2.45 -0.04
C LYS A 377 -23.75 -3.24 -1.31
N GLU A 378 -24.79 -2.83 -2.01
CA GLU A 378 -25.11 -3.38 -3.34
C GLU A 378 -23.99 -3.00 -4.34
N GLN A 379 -23.69 -3.92 -5.27
CA GLN A 379 -22.66 -3.74 -6.32
C GLN A 379 -21.25 -3.41 -5.80
N PHE A 380 -20.84 -3.99 -4.67
CA PHE A 380 -19.52 -3.75 -4.06
C PHE A 380 -18.38 -4.32 -4.91
N SER A 381 -17.67 -3.49 -5.68
CA SER A 381 -16.67 -3.96 -6.64
C SER A 381 -15.25 -4.04 -6.07
N GLN A 382 -14.90 -3.18 -5.10
CA GLN A 382 -13.59 -3.18 -4.47
C GLN A 382 -13.65 -2.51 -3.09
N ALA A 383 -12.94 -3.08 -2.11
CA ALA A 383 -12.47 -2.35 -0.92
C ALA A 383 -10.95 -2.30 -1.00
N THR A 384 -10.36 -1.14 -0.75
CA THR A 384 -8.94 -1.04 -0.41
C THR A 384 -8.89 -0.33 0.92
N VAL A 385 -8.44 -1.01 1.97
CA VAL A 385 -8.21 -0.37 3.27
C VAL A 385 -6.80 0.24 3.22
N ILE A 386 -6.47 1.05 4.23
CA ILE A 386 -5.20 1.73 4.52
C ILE A 386 -5.21 3.24 4.26
N VAL A 387 -5.36 3.98 5.37
CA VAL A 387 -4.49 5.11 5.74
C VAL A 387 -4.08 5.08 7.24
N VAL A 388 -2.74 5.14 7.42
CA VAL A 388 -1.84 5.33 8.59
C VAL A 388 -1.85 6.55 9.48
N GLY A 389 -2.68 6.65 10.52
CA GLY A 389 -2.41 7.54 11.65
C GLY A 389 -1.14 7.17 12.46
N ARG A 390 0.00 7.83 12.16
CA ARG A 390 1.33 7.85 12.86
C ARG A 390 2.14 6.54 12.98
N LYS A 391 3.40 6.61 12.50
CA LYS A 391 4.52 5.80 13.04
C LYS A 391 4.79 6.19 14.51
N GLY A 392 4.42 5.32 15.45
CA GLY A 392 4.80 5.43 16.86
C GLY A 392 6.30 5.16 17.07
N ARG A 393 6.95 6.04 17.83
CA ARG A 393 8.33 5.88 18.33
C ARG A 393 8.42 4.70 19.31
N ARG A 394 9.63 4.11 19.38
CA ARG A 394 10.01 2.93 20.20
C ARG A 394 9.83 3.12 21.71
N GLY A 395 9.61 1.99 22.39
CA GLY A 395 9.77 1.75 23.84
C GLY A 395 8.40 1.62 24.51
N GLY A 396 8.00 0.54 25.18
CA GLY A 396 8.75 -0.51 25.87
C GLY A 396 8.61 -0.28 27.37
N GLN A 397 7.78 -1.12 28.03
CA GLN A 397 7.39 -1.12 29.45
C GLN A 397 6.29 -0.12 29.86
N GLU A 398 5.04 -0.57 29.86
CA GLU A 398 3.95 -0.08 30.72
C GLU A 398 2.69 -0.87 30.32
N SER A 399 2.33 -1.91 31.08
CA SER A 399 1.12 -2.71 30.77
C SER A 399 0.21 -2.97 31.98
N GLU A 400 0.62 -2.58 33.19
CA GLU A 400 -0.25 -2.64 34.37
C GLU A 400 -0.49 -1.24 34.98
N GLU A 401 0.42 -0.29 34.77
CA GLU A 401 0.17 1.14 35.04
C GLU A 401 -0.90 1.72 34.09
N VAL A 402 -0.91 1.35 32.80
CA VAL A 402 -1.84 1.87 31.79
C VAL A 402 -3.31 1.65 32.14
N GLN A 403 -3.68 0.53 32.76
CA GLN A 403 -5.08 0.29 33.15
C GLN A 403 -5.53 1.15 34.34
N ARG A 404 -4.58 1.60 35.17
CA ARG A 404 -4.84 2.52 36.28
C ARG A 404 -4.73 3.99 35.85
N GLN A 405 -3.82 4.27 34.91
CA GLN A 405 -3.59 5.56 34.28
C GLN A 405 -4.79 6.02 33.43
N VAL A 406 -5.51 5.10 32.78
CA VAL A 406 -6.74 5.43 32.02
C VAL A 406 -7.85 6.03 32.90
N ARG A 407 -7.87 5.77 34.22
CA ARG A 407 -8.81 6.42 35.15
C ARG A 407 -8.27 7.71 35.76
N GLU A 408 -6.95 7.90 35.80
CA GLU A 408 -6.29 9.11 36.30
C GLU A 408 -6.05 10.16 35.17
N ASP A 409 -6.03 9.73 33.89
CA ASP A 409 -5.87 10.57 32.68
C ASP A 409 -7.09 11.45 32.38
N ASP A 410 -8.29 11.07 32.85
CA ASP A 410 -9.49 11.90 32.74
C ASP A 410 -9.36 13.21 33.55
N ASP A 411 -8.64 13.18 34.68
CA ASP A 411 -8.40 14.36 35.52
C ASP A 411 -7.17 15.19 35.05
N VAL A 412 -6.14 14.55 34.47
CA VAL A 412 -4.94 15.23 33.95
C VAL A 412 -5.19 15.94 32.61
N SER A 413 -6.17 15.46 31.82
CA SER A 413 -6.68 16.06 30.58
C SER A 413 -6.96 17.57 30.70
N MET A 414 -7.47 18.03 31.85
CA MET A 414 -7.76 19.43 32.09
C MET A 414 -6.50 20.30 32.30
N SER A 415 -5.38 19.71 32.74
CA SER A 415 -4.12 20.43 33.02
C SER A 415 -3.19 20.50 31.79
N LEU A 416 -3.07 19.41 31.01
CA LEU A 416 -2.27 19.36 29.78
C LEU A 416 -2.86 20.19 28.62
N SER A 417 -4.14 20.54 28.71
CA SER A 417 -4.82 21.51 27.84
C SER A 417 -4.08 22.85 27.78
N LYS A 418 -3.44 23.31 28.87
CA LYS A 418 -2.72 24.61 28.87
C LYS A 418 -1.36 24.54 28.18
N GLN A 419 -0.58 23.49 28.42
CA GLN A 419 0.77 23.35 27.86
C GLN A 419 0.74 22.96 26.37
N GLY A 420 -0.25 22.15 25.96
CA GLY A 420 -0.50 21.80 24.57
C GLY A 420 -1.10 22.94 23.75
N LYS A 421 -1.90 23.84 24.37
CA LYS A 421 -2.33 25.10 23.73
C LYS A 421 -1.15 26.04 23.52
N GLU A 422 -0.23 26.11 24.47
CA GLU A 422 0.94 26.99 24.37
C GLU A 422 1.93 26.53 23.28
N LYS A 423 2.18 25.22 23.15
CA LYS A 423 2.97 24.69 22.01
C LYS A 423 2.28 24.91 20.66
N ARG A 424 0.95 24.83 20.61
CA ARG A 424 0.15 25.15 19.41
C ARG A 424 0.13 26.65 19.10
N ARG A 425 0.22 27.52 20.12
CA ARG A 425 0.41 28.96 19.97
C ARG A 425 1.77 29.26 19.35
N MET A 426 2.84 28.65 19.88
CA MET A 426 4.20 28.84 19.34
C MET A 426 4.33 28.36 17.89
N MET A 427 3.82 27.17 17.54
CA MET A 427 3.90 26.70 16.14
C MET A 427 3.06 27.57 15.19
N ARG A 428 1.94 28.13 15.65
CA ARG A 428 1.13 29.07 14.87
C ARG A 428 1.86 30.40 14.69
N GLU A 429 2.50 30.91 15.74
CA GLU A 429 3.29 32.14 15.68
C GLU A 429 4.52 31.96 14.80
N GLU A 430 5.20 30.82 14.86
CA GLU A 430 6.30 30.49 13.93
C GLU A 430 5.81 30.41 12.48
N TRP A 431 4.65 29.81 12.24
CA TRP A 431 4.02 29.76 10.92
C TRP A 431 3.59 31.14 10.40
N GLU A 432 2.99 31.97 11.25
CA GLU A 432 2.61 33.35 10.92
C GLU A 432 3.83 34.25 10.71
N MET A 433 4.89 34.08 11.50
CA MET A 433 6.18 34.72 11.28
C MET A 433 6.81 34.29 9.96
N TRP A 434 6.74 33.00 9.63
CA TRP A 434 7.23 32.49 8.35
C TRP A 434 6.44 33.08 7.18
N LEU A 435 5.11 33.12 7.27
CA LEU A 435 4.24 33.76 6.29
C LEU A 435 4.53 35.26 6.14
N ASN A 436 4.68 35.99 7.26
CA ASN A 436 4.99 37.42 7.22
C ASN A 436 6.39 37.69 6.67
N LYS A 437 7.39 36.88 7.03
CA LYS A 437 8.74 36.97 6.45
C LYS A 437 8.71 36.72 4.94
N TRP A 438 7.87 35.80 4.48
CA TRP A 438 7.69 35.52 3.06
C TRP A 438 6.93 36.64 2.35
N LYS A 439 5.91 37.23 2.97
CA LYS A 439 5.24 38.45 2.48
C LYS A 439 6.20 39.62 2.34
N MET A 440 7.07 39.84 3.32
CA MET A 440 8.09 40.89 3.23
C MET A 440 9.11 40.61 2.11
N PHE A 441 9.47 39.33 1.91
CA PHE A 441 10.33 38.94 0.79
C PHE A 441 9.64 39.15 -0.57
N ASP A 442 8.33 38.88 -0.64
CA ASP A 442 7.49 39.14 -1.81
C ASP A 442 7.33 40.64 -2.08
N GLU A 443 7.12 41.46 -1.04
CA GLU A 443 7.07 42.92 -1.11
C GLU A 443 8.42 43.52 -1.50
N GLU A 444 9.54 43.02 -0.96
CA GLU A 444 10.89 43.44 -1.37
C GLU A 444 11.19 43.06 -2.82
N ASP A 445 10.82 41.86 -3.26
CA ASP A 445 10.97 41.41 -4.66
C ASP A 445 10.03 42.20 -5.60
N GLN A 446 8.83 42.54 -5.14
CA GLN A 446 7.88 43.42 -5.85
C GLN A 446 8.41 44.85 -5.95
N THR A 447 9.00 45.40 -4.89
CA THR A 447 9.61 46.74 -4.89
C THR A 447 10.87 46.76 -5.77
N GLN A 448 11.63 45.67 -5.82
CA GLN A 448 12.76 45.53 -6.77
C GLN A 448 12.29 45.42 -8.22
N ARG A 449 11.14 44.77 -8.48
CA ARG A 449 10.49 44.74 -9.79
C ARG A 449 9.93 46.12 -10.18
N GLU A 450 9.30 46.83 -9.25
CA GLU A 450 8.78 48.19 -9.47
C GLU A 450 9.91 49.20 -9.67
N ASN A 451 11.01 49.12 -8.92
CA ASN A 451 12.20 49.94 -9.15
C ASN A 451 12.90 49.63 -10.48
N HIS A 452 12.74 48.41 -11.02
CA HIS A 452 13.17 48.06 -12.37
C HIS A 452 12.16 48.45 -13.46
N LEU A 453 10.98 48.95 -13.10
CA LEU A 453 9.89 49.40 -13.99
C LEU A 453 9.73 50.94 -14.01
N ILE A 454 10.45 51.70 -13.18
CA ILE A 454 10.56 53.16 -13.32
C ILE A 454 11.71 53.47 -14.27
N GLY A 455 11.45 53.18 -15.54
CA GLY A 455 12.32 53.45 -16.67
C GLY A 455 11.46 53.29 -17.91
N ASP A 456 10.89 54.42 -18.33
CA ASP A 456 10.06 54.67 -19.50
C ASP A 456 8.54 54.41 -19.35
N ASP A 457 7.83 55.55 -19.29
CA ASP A 457 6.39 55.69 -19.50
C ASP A 457 5.97 55.14 -20.87
N GLU A 458 4.84 54.42 -20.95
CA GLU A 458 3.61 54.90 -21.59
C GLU A 458 2.52 53.80 -21.73
N GLU A 459 1.29 54.26 -21.55
CA GLU A 459 -0.02 53.70 -21.95
C GLU A 459 -0.66 52.55 -21.14
N LYS A 460 -1.69 52.95 -20.37
CA LYS A 460 -2.75 52.10 -19.82
C LYS A 460 -3.72 51.68 -20.93
N GLU A 461 -3.92 50.37 -21.10
CA GLU A 461 -5.14 49.83 -21.71
C GLU A 461 -5.91 48.99 -20.68
N GLU A 462 -7.17 49.36 -20.49
CA GLU A 462 -8.15 48.73 -19.60
C GLU A 462 -8.83 47.58 -20.36
N TYR A 463 -8.73 46.34 -19.87
CA TYR A 463 -9.37 45.17 -20.49
C TYR A 463 -10.45 44.59 -19.56
N SER A 464 -11.69 44.56 -20.04
CA SER A 464 -12.85 43.96 -19.38
C SER A 464 -12.90 42.43 -19.58
N TYR A 465 -13.39 41.69 -18.58
CA TYR A 465 -13.56 40.23 -18.63
C TYR A 465 -14.91 39.83 -19.22
N GLU A 466 -14.93 39.00 -20.26
CA GLU A 466 -16.11 38.23 -20.67
C GLU A 466 -15.85 36.74 -20.41
N THR A 467 -16.77 36.10 -19.69
CA THR A 467 -16.69 34.69 -19.28
C THR A 467 -17.26 33.84 -20.40
N MET A 468 -16.44 33.01 -21.05
CA MET A 468 -16.89 32.14 -22.13
C MET A 468 -17.06 30.70 -21.62
N GLU A 469 -18.30 30.30 -21.38
CA GLU A 469 -18.70 28.90 -21.18
C GLU A 469 -18.83 28.24 -22.57
N GLU A 470 -17.96 27.28 -22.87
CA GLU A 470 -18.03 26.53 -24.12
C GLU A 470 -18.97 25.33 -23.97
N LEU A 471 -20.19 25.47 -24.50
CA LEU A 471 -21.14 24.38 -24.77
C LEU A 471 -20.68 23.64 -26.03
N ILE A 472 -20.28 22.38 -25.88
CA ILE A 472 -19.91 21.49 -26.99
C ILE A 472 -21.19 20.99 -27.67
N ASN A 473 -21.46 21.46 -28.89
CA ASN A 473 -22.52 20.94 -29.76
C ASN A 473 -21.93 19.83 -30.64
N VAL A 474 -22.50 18.62 -30.56
CA VAL A 474 -22.13 17.47 -31.39
C VAL A 474 -22.99 17.46 -32.65
N SER A 475 -22.37 17.44 -33.83
CA SER A 475 -23.04 17.12 -35.09
C SER A 475 -22.43 15.87 -35.71
N GLU A 476 -23.24 14.82 -35.86
CA GLU A 476 -22.94 13.64 -36.68
C GLU A 476 -23.06 13.99 -38.16
N GLU A 477 -22.09 13.60 -38.97
CA GLU A 477 -22.16 13.68 -40.43
C GLU A 477 -22.12 12.26 -41.02
N VAL A 478 -23.18 11.90 -41.74
CA VAL A 478 -23.32 10.61 -42.43
C VAL A 478 -22.67 10.74 -43.82
N VAL A 479 -21.68 9.89 -44.10
CA VAL A 479 -20.97 9.87 -45.39
C VAL A 479 -21.77 9.06 -46.43
N PRO A 480 -22.12 9.61 -47.60
CA PRO A 480 -22.73 8.85 -48.70
C PRO A 480 -21.66 8.07 -49.48
N TYR A 481 -22.00 6.85 -49.88
CA TYR A 481 -21.20 5.97 -50.73
C TYR A 481 -21.56 6.18 -52.20
N GLU A 482 -20.66 6.72 -53.01
CA GLU A 482 -20.80 6.77 -54.48
C GLU A 482 -19.91 5.69 -55.13
N GLN A 483 -20.55 4.80 -55.88
CA GLN A 483 -19.91 3.81 -56.76
C GLN A 483 -19.56 4.46 -58.09
N GLU A 484 -18.28 4.47 -58.47
CA GLU A 484 -17.90 4.73 -59.86
C GLU A 484 -18.05 3.44 -60.69
N GLN A 485 -18.93 3.52 -61.69
CA GLN A 485 -19.03 2.57 -62.80
C GLN A 485 -18.01 2.93 -63.90
N ASN A 486 -17.32 1.90 -64.38
CA ASN A 486 -16.52 1.73 -65.59
C ASN A 486 -16.55 2.81 -66.71
N VAL A 487 -15.36 3.09 -67.25
CA VAL A 487 -15.04 2.80 -68.67
C VAL A 487 -13.70 2.08 -68.74
#